data_AF-A0A3M8EEH1-F1
#
_entry.id   AF-A0A3M8EEH1-F1
#
_cell.length_a   1.000
_cell.length_b   1.000
_cell.length_c   1.000
_cell.angle_alpha   90.00
_cell.angle_beta   90.00
_cell.angle_gamma   90.00
#
_symmetry.space_group_name_H-M   'P 1'
#
loop_
_entity.id
_entity.type
_entity.pdbx_description
1 polymer ?
#
loop_
_entity_poly.entity_id
_entity_poly.type
_entity_poly.pdbx_seq_one_letter_code
_entity_poly.pdbx_strand_id
1 'polypeptide(L)'
;MARPRRKTFLLSELKSFDTIVSELKSMPEFEDFDIENAVVSIKQRKPKYTAKSENIETAIKNLKKHIEKHGTDKFAELTKPKSKTWEELRRNLKKENVSFEFKTAGNTNKIQGIIFEKDGTKINGSKVDRECSFSKIDRQIKDNAFHALQEAERQAQEAGFTESAVETISAIIGELNMFTLLNSPHYDATLAEYIQALQARRLQKNNI
;
A
#
# COMPACT_ATOMS: atom_id res chain seq x y z
N MET A 1 -33.01 -14.76 30.41
CA MET A 1 -33.17 -15.97 29.58
C MET A 1 -31.95 -16.12 28.69
N ALA A 2 -31.26 -17.25 28.73
CA ALA A 2 -30.14 -17.50 27.83
C ALA A 2 -30.67 -17.55 26.38
N ARG A 3 -30.20 -16.66 25.51
CA ARG A 3 -30.55 -16.71 24.08
C ARG A 3 -30.05 -18.04 23.50
N PRO A 4 -30.86 -18.76 22.71
CA PRO A 4 -30.37 -19.97 22.06
C PRO A 4 -29.22 -19.59 21.13
N ARG A 5 -28.06 -20.20 21.33
CA ARG A 5 -26.96 -20.07 20.37
C ARG A 5 -27.45 -20.65 19.05
N ARG A 6 -27.54 -19.84 17.99
CA ARG A 6 -27.79 -20.35 16.64
C ARG A 6 -26.69 -21.36 16.33
N LYS A 7 -27.07 -22.62 16.09
CA LYS A 7 -26.14 -23.68 15.73
C LYS A 7 -25.44 -23.29 14.42
N THR A 8 -24.15 -23.03 14.50
CA THR A 8 -23.30 -23.00 13.30
C THR A 8 -23.01 -24.45 12.97
N PHE A 9 -23.51 -24.92 11.83
CA PHE A 9 -23.25 -26.28 11.39
C PHE A 9 -21.86 -26.36 10.76
N LEU A 10 -21.04 -27.32 11.19
CA LEU A 10 -19.82 -27.67 10.44
C LEU A 10 -20.22 -28.13 9.04
N LEU A 11 -19.37 -27.94 8.02
CA LEU A 11 -19.69 -28.39 6.65
C LEU A 11 -20.00 -29.91 6.59
N SER A 12 -19.44 -30.68 7.52
CA SER A 12 -19.69 -32.11 7.75
C SER A 12 -21.07 -32.42 8.35
N GLU A 13 -21.80 -31.42 8.82
CA GLU A 13 -23.13 -31.55 9.42
C GLU A 13 -24.25 -31.19 8.42
N LEU A 14 -23.91 -30.69 7.23
CA LEU A 14 -24.85 -30.55 6.11
C LEU A 14 -25.11 -31.94 5.52
N LYS A 15 -26.21 -32.59 5.95
CA LYS A 15 -26.74 -33.81 5.33
C LYS A 15 -26.95 -33.69 3.80
N SER A 16 -26.88 -32.48 3.24
CA SER A 16 -27.05 -32.15 1.84
C SER A 16 -25.76 -32.09 1.01
N PHE A 17 -24.57 -32.13 1.62
CA PHE A 17 -23.33 -31.95 0.86
C PHE A 17 -23.06 -33.13 -0.07
N ASP A 18 -23.21 -34.36 0.43
CA ASP A 18 -23.05 -35.57 -0.38
C ASP A 18 -24.16 -35.73 -1.43
N THR A 19 -25.36 -35.21 -1.14
CA THR A 19 -26.47 -35.12 -2.10
C THR A 19 -26.12 -34.20 -3.27
N ILE A 20 -25.57 -33.02 -2.98
CA ILE A 20 -25.16 -32.04 -4.02
C ILE A 20 -23.99 -32.58 -4.86
N VAL A 21 -23.02 -33.25 -4.23
CA VAL A 21 -21.92 -33.89 -4.98
C VAL A 21 -22.45 -35.01 -5.89
N SER A 22 -23.43 -35.78 -5.43
CA SER A 22 -24.05 -36.84 -6.24
C SER A 22 -24.88 -36.26 -7.40
N GLU A 23 -25.58 -35.15 -7.18
CA GLU A 23 -26.34 -34.44 -8.21
C GLU A 23 -25.41 -33.87 -9.29
N LEU A 24 -24.32 -33.21 -8.90
CA LEU A 24 -23.32 -32.68 -9.85
C LEU A 24 -22.63 -33.78 -10.67
N LYS A 25 -22.36 -34.94 -10.07
CA LYS A 25 -21.79 -36.11 -10.78
C LYS A 25 -22.78 -36.75 -11.76
N SER A 26 -24.09 -36.53 -11.57
CA SER A 26 -25.14 -37.07 -12.45
C SER A 26 -25.45 -36.17 -13.66
N MET A 27 -24.84 -34.99 -13.74
CA MET A 27 -25.02 -34.05 -14.84
C MET A 27 -23.96 -34.33 -15.93
N PRO A 28 -24.36 -34.64 -17.18
CA PRO A 28 -23.43 -35.01 -18.25
C PRO A 28 -22.47 -33.87 -18.64
N GLU A 29 -22.83 -32.63 -18.31
CA GLU A 29 -22.01 -31.42 -18.52
C GLU A 29 -20.73 -31.40 -17.67
N PHE A 30 -20.68 -32.21 -16.61
CA PHE A 30 -19.58 -32.26 -15.64
C PHE A 30 -18.90 -33.64 -15.58
N GLU A 31 -19.16 -34.51 -16.56
CA GLU A 31 -18.63 -35.89 -16.61
C GLU A 31 -17.09 -35.91 -16.64
N ASP A 32 -16.46 -34.95 -17.33
CA ASP A 32 -15.01 -34.78 -17.40
C ASP A 32 -14.42 -33.89 -16.28
N PHE A 33 -15.25 -33.39 -15.36
CA PHE A 33 -14.81 -32.47 -14.30
C PHE A 33 -14.53 -33.22 -13.00
N ASP A 34 -13.32 -33.04 -12.45
CA ASP A 34 -12.92 -33.67 -11.18
C ASP A 34 -13.52 -32.94 -9.97
N ILE A 35 -14.80 -33.24 -9.75
CA ILE A 35 -15.62 -32.67 -8.67
C ILE A 35 -15.00 -32.94 -7.30
N GLU A 36 -14.34 -34.09 -7.11
CA GLU A 36 -13.73 -34.46 -5.82
C GLU A 36 -12.54 -33.57 -5.48
N ASN A 37 -11.63 -33.35 -6.44
CA ASN A 37 -10.50 -32.43 -6.23
C ASN A 37 -10.95 -30.95 -6.11
N ALA A 38 -11.99 -30.55 -6.83
CA ALA A 38 -12.59 -29.21 -6.67
C ALA A 38 -13.17 -29.01 -5.26
N VAL A 39 -13.83 -30.03 -4.70
CA VAL A 39 -14.37 -30.02 -3.33
C VAL A 39 -13.27 -29.97 -2.29
N VAL A 40 -12.20 -30.75 -2.44
CA VAL A 40 -11.02 -30.70 -1.56
C VAL A 40 -10.39 -29.31 -1.59
N SER A 41 -10.28 -28.71 -2.77
CA SER A 41 -9.78 -27.34 -2.96
C SER A 41 -10.66 -26.29 -2.28
N ILE A 42 -11.99 -26.49 -2.24
CA ILE A 42 -12.92 -25.61 -1.50
C ILE A 42 -12.76 -25.79 0.02
N LYS A 43 -12.61 -27.04 0.50
CA LYS A 43 -12.39 -27.34 1.93
C LYS A 43 -11.05 -26.77 2.44
N GLN A 44 -10.02 -26.71 1.60
CA GLN A 44 -8.69 -26.20 1.95
C GLN A 44 -8.53 -24.68 1.80
N ARG A 45 -9.46 -23.99 1.12
CA ARG A 45 -9.46 -22.52 1.04
C ARG A 45 -9.90 -21.94 2.39
N LYS A 46 -8.97 -21.33 3.14
CA LYS A 46 -9.32 -20.44 4.27
C LYS A 46 -10.32 -19.39 3.77
N PRO A 47 -11.41 -19.11 4.49
CA PRO A 47 -12.44 -18.21 3.99
C PRO A 47 -11.86 -16.81 3.73
N LYS A 48 -12.09 -16.29 2.53
CA LYS A 48 -11.93 -14.88 2.19
C LYS A 48 -12.94 -14.13 3.06
N TYR A 49 -12.50 -13.17 3.86
CA TYR A 49 -13.38 -12.40 4.77
C TYR A 49 -14.65 -11.90 4.04
N THR A 50 -15.80 -12.55 4.25
CA THR A 50 -17.10 -12.08 3.76
C THR A 50 -17.72 -11.20 4.84
N ALA A 51 -17.66 -9.88 4.66
CA ALA A 51 -18.36 -8.94 5.53
C ALA A 51 -19.88 -9.11 5.38
N LYS A 52 -20.60 -9.25 6.50
CA LYS A 52 -22.08 -9.31 6.54
C LYS A 52 -22.68 -8.00 5.99
N SER A 53 -23.83 -8.04 5.33
CA SER A 53 -24.52 -6.84 4.78
C SER A 53 -24.86 -5.79 5.83
N GLU A 54 -25.25 -6.22 7.04
CA GLU A 54 -25.48 -5.35 8.22
C GLU A 54 -24.22 -4.57 8.66
N ASN A 55 -23.03 -5.10 8.35
CA ASN A 55 -21.76 -4.43 8.65
C ASN A 55 -21.40 -3.37 7.60
N ILE A 56 -21.90 -3.49 6.36
CA ILE A 56 -21.66 -2.52 5.28
C ILE A 56 -22.52 -1.27 5.54
N GLU A 57 -23.77 -1.43 5.94
CA GLU A 57 -24.63 -0.31 6.32
C GLU A 57 -24.11 0.41 7.57
N THR A 58 -23.64 -0.35 8.56
CA THR A 58 -22.99 0.21 9.76
C THR A 58 -21.66 0.89 9.41
N ALA A 59 -20.88 0.36 8.47
CA ALA A 59 -19.66 0.99 7.97
C ALA A 59 -19.96 2.27 7.19
N ILE A 60 -20.98 2.29 6.32
CA ILE A 60 -21.42 3.49 5.60
C ILE A 60 -21.94 4.57 6.57
N LYS A 61 -22.67 4.18 7.62
CA LYS A 61 -23.16 5.07 8.67
C LYS A 61 -22.03 5.66 9.53
N ASN A 62 -21.06 4.83 9.91
CA ASN A 62 -19.89 5.27 10.67
C ASN A 62 -18.93 6.13 9.82
N LEU A 63 -18.80 5.81 8.52
CA LEU A 63 -18.10 6.64 7.55
C LEU A 63 -18.79 8.00 7.40
N LYS A 64 -20.10 8.05 7.19
CA LYS A 64 -20.86 9.31 7.13
C LYS A 64 -20.68 10.17 8.39
N LYS A 65 -20.77 9.57 9.58
CA LYS A 65 -20.57 10.25 10.88
C LYS A 65 -19.13 10.73 11.12
N HIS A 66 -18.14 10.06 10.54
CA HIS A 66 -16.72 10.44 10.62
C HIS A 66 -16.37 11.53 9.59
N ILE A 67 -16.97 11.46 8.39
CA ILE A 67 -16.87 12.45 7.31
C ILE A 67 -17.51 13.78 7.71
N GLU A 68 -18.69 13.75 8.32
CA GLU A 68 -19.45 14.91 8.80
C GLU A 68 -18.75 15.65 9.95
N LYS A 69 -17.83 14.97 10.67
CA LYS A 69 -17.03 15.54 11.75
C LYS A 69 -15.64 16.03 11.31
N HIS A 70 -15.05 15.47 10.25
CA HIS A 70 -13.64 15.74 9.88
C HIS A 70 -13.26 15.78 8.38
N GLY A 71 -14.20 15.89 7.43
CA GLY A 71 -13.92 16.27 6.03
C GLY A 71 -12.89 15.41 5.30
N THR A 72 -13.36 14.37 4.60
CA THR A 72 -12.52 13.41 3.85
C THR A 72 -11.64 14.01 2.75
N ASP A 73 -11.92 15.22 2.25
CA ASP A 73 -11.08 15.87 1.24
C ASP A 73 -9.69 16.27 1.80
N LYS A 74 -9.59 16.51 3.11
CA LYS A 74 -8.34 16.96 3.73
C LYS A 74 -7.31 15.85 3.89
N PHE A 75 -7.70 14.58 4.06
CA PHE A 75 -6.73 13.50 4.28
C PHE A 75 -6.00 13.09 2.98
N ALA A 76 -6.70 13.19 1.84
CA ALA A 76 -6.09 13.06 0.52
C ALA A 76 -5.15 14.25 0.20
N GLU A 77 -5.47 15.47 0.65
CA GLU A 77 -4.55 16.61 0.59
C GLU A 77 -3.34 16.48 1.54
N LEU A 78 -3.52 15.90 2.73
CA LEU A 78 -2.46 15.65 3.71
C LEU A 78 -1.53 14.48 3.36
N THR A 79 -1.95 13.61 2.43
CA THR A 79 -1.13 12.54 1.81
C THR A 79 -0.62 12.92 0.41
N LYS A 80 -1.01 14.10 -0.10
CA LYS A 80 -0.42 14.81 -1.25
C LYS A 80 0.77 15.75 -0.95
N PRO A 81 1.45 15.77 0.23
CA PRO A 81 2.59 16.65 0.34
C PRO A 81 3.61 16.17 -0.69
N LYS A 82 4.32 17.12 -1.31
CA LYS A 82 5.45 16.94 -2.23
C LYS A 82 6.65 16.23 -1.56
N SER A 83 6.39 15.32 -0.63
CA SER A 83 7.38 14.59 0.14
C SER A 83 8.17 13.72 -0.80
N LYS A 84 9.48 13.86 -0.73
CA LYS A 84 10.43 13.10 -1.54
C LYS A 84 10.93 11.87 -0.79
N THR A 85 10.69 11.80 0.52
CA THR A 85 11.06 10.66 1.37
C THR A 85 9.95 10.27 2.34
N TRP A 86 10.02 9.05 2.87
CA TRP A 86 9.10 8.56 3.90
C TRP A 86 9.25 9.33 5.23
N GLU A 87 10.47 9.78 5.54
CA GLU A 87 10.78 10.61 6.69
C GLU A 87 10.17 12.01 6.56
N GLU A 88 10.18 12.58 5.36
CA GLU A 88 9.50 13.84 5.08
C GLU A 88 7.98 13.70 5.22
N LEU A 89 7.39 12.64 4.67
CA LEU A 89 5.97 12.34 4.87
C LEU A 89 5.64 12.21 6.36
N ARG A 90 6.48 11.49 7.13
CA ARG A 90 6.30 11.32 8.58
C ARG A 90 6.34 12.66 9.32
N ARG A 91 7.29 13.54 8.99
CA ARG A 91 7.37 14.90 9.56
C ARG A 91 6.14 15.74 9.22
N ASN A 92 5.65 15.64 7.99
CA ASN A 92 4.48 16.40 7.55
C ASN A 92 3.21 15.94 8.25
N LEU A 93 2.97 14.62 8.33
CA LEU A 93 1.82 14.06 9.04
C LEU A 93 1.85 14.36 10.55
N LYS A 94 3.04 14.39 11.16
CA LYS A 94 3.21 14.72 12.58
C LYS A 94 2.71 16.13 12.93
N LYS A 95 2.78 17.10 12.00
CA LYS A 95 2.23 18.46 12.19
C LYS A 95 0.71 18.46 12.40
N GLU A 96 0.03 17.44 11.88
CA GLU A 96 -1.41 17.23 11.97
C GLU A 96 -1.79 16.21 13.06
N ASN A 97 -0.85 15.86 13.93
CA ASN A 97 -1.00 14.80 14.94
C ASN A 97 -1.33 13.42 14.35
N VAL A 98 -0.88 13.16 13.12
CA VAL A 98 -1.01 11.86 12.45
C VAL A 98 0.36 11.17 12.42
N SER A 99 0.41 9.91 12.82
CA SER A 99 1.58 9.04 12.64
C SER A 99 1.20 7.85 11.75
N PHE A 100 2.21 7.08 11.31
CA PHE A 100 1.96 5.84 10.59
C PHE A 100 3.00 4.77 10.87
N GLU A 101 2.57 3.53 10.70
CA GLU A 101 3.38 2.31 10.80
C GLU A 101 3.18 1.47 9.54
N PHE A 102 4.24 0.77 9.13
CA PHE A 102 4.13 -0.20 8.05
C PHE A 102 3.57 -1.51 8.57
N LYS A 103 2.59 -2.04 7.85
CA LYS A 103 2.07 -3.39 8.08
C LYS A 103 2.92 -4.37 7.28
N THR A 104 3.61 -5.28 7.95
CA THR A 104 4.43 -6.33 7.33
C THR A 104 3.74 -7.70 7.36
N ALA A 105 4.16 -8.60 6.46
CA ALA A 105 3.67 -9.96 6.43
C ALA A 105 4.42 -10.83 7.46
N GLY A 106 3.88 -10.98 8.66
CA GLY A 106 4.47 -11.85 9.70
C GLY A 106 5.93 -11.48 9.99
N ASN A 107 6.84 -12.45 9.84
CA ASN A 107 8.28 -12.28 10.09
C ASN A 107 9.07 -11.83 8.85
N THR A 108 8.41 -11.41 7.76
CA THR A 108 9.10 -10.96 6.55
C THR A 108 9.20 -9.43 6.49
N ASN A 109 10.22 -8.92 5.79
CA ASN A 109 10.37 -7.49 5.50
C ASN A 109 9.43 -6.99 4.39
N LYS A 110 8.48 -7.83 3.93
CA LYS A 110 7.55 -7.46 2.88
C LYS A 110 6.43 -6.59 3.44
N ILE A 111 6.41 -5.33 3.04
CA ILE A 111 5.35 -4.39 3.38
C ILE A 111 4.06 -4.80 2.64
N GLN A 112 2.97 -4.96 3.38
CA GLN A 112 1.63 -5.26 2.87
C GLN A 112 0.70 -4.05 2.91
N GLY A 113 1.04 -3.03 3.70
CA GLY A 113 0.19 -1.87 3.85
C GLY A 113 0.77 -0.84 4.82
N ILE A 114 -0.03 0.19 5.06
CA ILE A 114 0.26 1.28 5.98
C ILE A 114 -0.90 1.42 6.95
N ILE A 115 -0.61 1.71 8.20
CA ILE A 115 -1.59 1.96 9.26
C ILE A 115 -1.34 3.38 9.74
N PHE A 116 -2.35 4.22 9.61
CA PHE A 116 -2.34 5.56 10.19
C PHE A 116 -2.86 5.52 11.61
N GLU A 117 -2.29 6.36 12.47
CA GLU A 117 -2.75 6.57 13.82
C GLU A 117 -2.99 8.06 14.06
N LYS A 118 -4.15 8.37 14.64
CA LYS A 118 -4.50 9.71 15.11
C LYS A 118 -5.30 9.57 16.40
N ASP A 119 -4.92 10.30 17.44
CA ASP A 119 -5.61 10.32 18.73
C ASP A 119 -5.84 8.90 19.31
N GLY A 120 -4.85 8.02 19.19
CA GLY A 120 -4.91 6.62 19.63
C GLY A 120 -5.76 5.68 18.76
N THR A 121 -6.35 6.17 17.66
CA THR A 121 -7.13 5.36 16.73
C THR A 121 -6.28 4.92 15.55
N LYS A 122 -6.11 3.59 15.37
CA LYS A 122 -5.38 2.98 14.25
C LYS A 122 -6.30 2.57 13.10
N ILE A 123 -6.00 3.01 11.88
CA ILE A 123 -6.79 2.70 10.67
C ILE A 123 -5.85 2.33 9.52
N ASN A 124 -6.13 1.23 8.82
CA ASN A 124 -5.37 0.88 7.60
C ASN A 124 -5.57 1.97 6.54
N GLY A 125 -4.51 2.37 5.85
CA GLY A 125 -4.57 3.39 4.81
C GLY A 125 -5.61 3.12 3.74
N SER A 126 -5.72 1.87 3.24
CA SER A 126 -6.73 1.49 2.25
C SER A 126 -8.18 1.52 2.76
N LYS A 127 -8.39 1.60 4.08
CA LYS A 127 -9.70 1.82 4.70
C LYS A 127 -10.00 3.30 4.92
N VAL A 128 -8.98 4.15 4.92
CA VAL A 128 -9.12 5.61 4.89
C VAL A 128 -9.50 6.04 3.48
N ASP A 129 -8.67 5.69 2.50
CA ASP A 129 -8.89 5.93 1.09
C ASP A 129 -8.04 4.99 0.22
N ARG A 130 -8.44 4.74 -1.03
CA ARG A 130 -7.68 3.90 -1.96
C ARG A 130 -6.28 4.46 -2.24
N GLU A 131 -6.15 5.78 -2.36
CA GLU A 131 -4.88 6.48 -2.60
C GLU A 131 -4.01 6.56 -1.35
N CYS A 132 -4.59 6.33 -0.16
CA CYS A 132 -3.85 6.21 1.09
C CYS A 132 -3.21 4.81 1.29
N SER A 133 -3.22 3.94 0.29
CA SER A 133 -2.55 2.64 0.36
C SER A 133 -1.04 2.77 0.24
N PHE A 134 -0.29 1.81 0.82
CA PHE A 134 1.18 1.83 0.81
C PHE A 134 1.74 2.00 -0.60
N SER A 135 1.33 1.17 -1.56
CA SER A 135 1.87 1.20 -2.93
C SER A 135 1.59 2.53 -3.65
N LYS A 136 0.48 3.20 -3.32
CA LYS A 136 0.13 4.50 -3.91
C LYS A 136 0.98 5.62 -3.36
N ILE A 137 1.17 5.64 -2.04
CA ILE A 137 2.04 6.60 -1.36
C ILE A 137 3.50 6.38 -1.77
N ASP A 138 3.97 5.12 -1.80
CA ASP A 138 5.34 4.77 -2.19
C ASP A 138 5.66 5.29 -3.60
N ARG A 139 4.75 5.04 -4.55
CA ARG A 139 4.87 5.56 -5.91
C ARG A 139 4.90 7.08 -5.94
N GLN A 140 3.98 7.76 -5.24
CA GLN A 140 3.93 9.22 -5.23
C GLN A 140 5.21 9.83 -4.66
N ILE A 141 5.77 9.25 -3.59
CA ILE A 141 7.04 9.69 -3.00
C ILE A 141 8.18 9.56 -4.01
N LYS A 142 8.25 8.42 -4.73
CA LYS A 142 9.26 8.18 -5.77
C LYS A 142 9.12 9.14 -6.95
N ASP A 143 7.90 9.37 -7.42
CA ASP A 143 7.61 10.32 -8.49
C ASP A 143 8.02 11.75 -8.07
N ASN A 144 7.71 12.16 -6.83
CA ASN A 144 8.14 13.45 -6.27
C ASN A 144 9.67 13.56 -6.18
N ALA A 145 10.35 12.50 -5.72
CA ALA A 145 11.80 12.44 -5.62
C ALA A 145 12.47 12.58 -6.99
N PHE A 146 11.94 11.87 -7.99
CA PHE A 146 12.42 11.94 -9.36
C PHE A 146 12.27 13.36 -9.94
N HIS A 147 11.07 13.95 -9.81
CA HIS A 147 10.82 15.32 -10.29
C HIS A 147 11.68 16.37 -9.58
N ALA A 148 11.90 16.24 -8.27
CA ALA A 148 12.76 17.16 -7.53
C ALA A 148 14.21 17.10 -8.02
N LEU A 149 14.70 15.90 -8.33
CA LEU A 149 16.06 15.71 -8.83
C LEU A 149 16.21 16.22 -10.28
N GLN A 150 15.20 16.01 -11.12
CA GLN A 150 15.14 16.54 -12.48
C GLN A 150 15.14 18.08 -12.50
N GLU A 151 14.36 18.70 -11.62
CA GLU A 151 14.32 20.16 -11.48
C GLU A 151 15.65 20.72 -10.98
N ALA A 152 16.30 20.05 -10.02
CA ALA A 152 17.63 20.43 -9.56
C ALA A 152 18.69 20.30 -10.67
N GLU A 153 18.63 19.24 -11.50
CA GLU A 153 19.51 19.11 -12.68
C GLU A 153 19.30 20.26 -13.68
N ARG A 154 18.03 20.59 -13.98
CA ARG A 154 17.69 21.69 -14.91
C ARG A 154 18.23 23.02 -14.41
N GLN A 155 18.02 23.33 -13.13
CA GLN A 155 18.54 24.55 -12.51
C GLN A 155 20.07 24.59 -12.51
N ALA A 156 20.72 23.45 -12.27
CA ALA A 156 22.18 23.36 -12.37
C ALA A 156 22.68 23.59 -13.80
N GLN A 157 21.98 23.09 -14.81
CA GLN A 157 22.31 23.36 -16.22
C GLN A 157 22.21 24.84 -16.56
N GLU A 158 21.14 25.51 -16.14
CA GLU A 158 20.91 26.95 -16.37
C GLU A 158 21.94 27.82 -15.64
N ALA A 159 22.35 27.40 -14.44
CA ALA A 159 23.38 28.08 -13.66
C ALA A 159 24.81 27.74 -14.10
N GLY A 160 25.02 26.91 -15.14
CA GLY A 160 26.35 26.52 -15.60
C GLY A 160 27.11 25.58 -14.65
N PHE A 161 26.39 24.79 -13.85
CA PHE A 161 26.95 23.86 -12.84
C PHE A 161 27.88 24.55 -11.84
N THR A 162 27.40 25.63 -11.23
CA THR A 162 28.08 26.21 -10.06
C THR A 162 28.23 25.18 -8.95
N GLU A 163 29.25 25.35 -8.12
CA GLU A 163 29.54 24.46 -6.98
C GLU A 163 28.32 24.29 -6.06
N SER A 164 27.61 25.38 -5.77
CA SER A 164 26.37 25.35 -4.97
C SER A 164 25.24 24.52 -5.60
N ALA A 165 25.08 24.53 -6.93
CA ALA A 165 24.08 23.71 -7.61
C ALA A 165 24.45 22.22 -7.57
N VAL A 166 25.75 21.94 -7.71
CA VAL A 166 26.34 20.60 -7.63
C VAL A 166 26.20 20.01 -6.21
N GLU A 167 26.40 20.83 -5.18
CA GLU A 167 26.16 20.48 -3.78
C GLU A 167 24.68 20.19 -3.50
N THR A 168 23.77 21.00 -4.06
CA THR A 168 22.32 20.80 -3.93
C THR A 168 21.90 19.44 -4.48
N ILE A 169 22.38 19.06 -5.67
CA ILE A 169 22.11 17.74 -6.25
C ILE A 169 22.71 16.63 -5.36
N SER A 170 23.92 16.81 -4.83
CA SER A 170 24.52 15.84 -3.90
C SER A 170 23.67 15.62 -2.64
N ALA A 171 23.17 16.71 -2.05
CA ALA A 171 22.32 16.65 -0.87
C ALA A 171 21.03 15.87 -1.15
N ILE A 172 20.36 16.15 -2.28
CA ILE A 172 19.15 15.43 -2.69
C ILE A 172 19.47 13.94 -2.91
N ILE A 173 20.54 13.60 -3.63
CA ILE A 173 20.94 12.20 -3.84
C ILE A 173 21.18 11.48 -2.49
N GLY A 174 21.81 12.16 -1.53
CA GLY A 174 22.02 11.63 -0.19
C GLY A 174 20.72 11.31 0.54
N GLU A 175 19.70 12.16 0.42
CA GLU A 175 18.36 11.92 0.99
C GLU A 175 17.64 10.71 0.34
N LEU A 176 17.89 10.46 -0.95
CA LEU A 176 17.19 9.45 -1.74
C LEU A 176 17.83 8.05 -1.68
N ASN A 177 18.88 7.87 -0.87
CA ASN A 177 19.62 6.61 -0.78
C ASN A 177 18.71 5.38 -0.56
N MET A 178 17.64 5.53 0.23
CA MET A 178 16.68 4.47 0.53
C MET A 178 15.99 3.85 -0.70
N PHE A 179 15.89 4.60 -1.81
CA PHE A 179 15.30 4.12 -3.06
C PHE A 179 16.31 3.43 -3.99
N THR A 180 17.61 3.54 -3.69
CA THR A 180 18.68 3.00 -4.56
C THR A 180 19.28 1.69 -4.06
N LEU A 181 19.09 1.36 -2.78
CA LEU A 181 19.61 0.14 -2.18
C LEU A 181 18.83 -1.09 -2.67
N LEU A 182 19.50 -2.05 -3.32
CA LEU A 182 18.88 -3.23 -3.94
C LEU A 182 18.04 -4.09 -2.97
N ASN A 183 18.40 -4.08 -1.69
CA ASN A 183 17.72 -4.83 -0.63
C ASN A 183 16.67 -4.01 0.14
N SER A 184 16.45 -2.76 -0.27
CA SER A 184 15.44 -1.89 0.36
C SER A 184 14.04 -2.29 -0.07
N PRO A 185 13.05 -2.34 0.85
CA PRO A 185 11.65 -2.52 0.49
C PRO A 185 11.08 -1.35 -0.35
N HIS A 186 11.84 -0.25 -0.46
CA HIS A 186 11.50 0.93 -1.25
C HIS A 186 12.32 1.06 -2.53
N TYR A 187 13.15 0.07 -2.89
CA TYR A 187 13.97 0.14 -4.10
C TYR A 187 13.14 0.56 -5.33
N ASP A 188 13.73 1.41 -6.15
CA ASP A 188 13.19 1.85 -7.43
C ASP A 188 14.30 1.88 -8.49
N ALA A 189 14.16 1.02 -9.51
CA ALA A 189 15.17 0.88 -10.56
C ALA A 189 15.32 2.16 -11.38
N THR A 190 14.20 2.81 -11.73
CA THR A 190 14.19 4.04 -12.53
C THR A 190 14.94 5.16 -11.83
N LEU A 191 14.64 5.38 -10.54
CA LEU A 191 15.30 6.42 -9.76
C LEU A 191 16.78 6.09 -9.52
N ALA A 192 17.11 4.82 -9.29
CA ALA A 192 18.50 4.38 -9.12
C ALA A 192 19.32 4.60 -10.40
N GLU A 193 18.81 4.19 -11.56
CA GLU A 193 19.47 4.40 -12.86
C GLU A 193 19.66 5.89 -13.16
N TYR A 194 18.65 6.71 -12.86
CA TYR A 194 18.74 8.16 -13.07
C TYR A 194 19.80 8.82 -12.16
N ILE A 195 19.85 8.43 -10.87
CA ILE A 195 20.89 8.89 -9.95
C ILE A 195 22.28 8.49 -10.43
N GLN A 196 22.46 7.25 -10.90
CA GLN A 196 23.74 6.78 -11.44
C GLN A 196 24.16 7.57 -12.69
N ALA A 197 23.22 7.85 -13.60
CA ALA A 197 23.49 8.64 -14.80
C ALA A 197 23.93 10.08 -14.44
N LEU A 198 23.29 10.70 -13.44
CA LEU A 198 23.68 12.02 -12.93
C LEU A 198 25.08 12.02 -12.33
N GLN A 199 25.42 11.02 -11.53
CA GLN A 199 26.75 10.88 -10.95
C GLN A 199 27.82 10.70 -12.03
N ALA A 200 27.56 9.88 -13.05
CA ALA A 200 28.48 9.66 -14.16
C ALA A 200 28.76 10.94 -14.97
N ARG A 201 27.72 11.74 -15.25
CA ARG A 201 27.86 13.05 -15.95
C ARG A 201 28.70 14.04 -15.15
N ARG A 202 28.59 14.03 -13.81
CA ARG A 202 29.39 14.90 -12.93
C ARG A 202 30.87 14.53 -12.95
N LEU A 203 31.19 13.23 -12.92
CA LEU A 203 32.57 12.75 -13.00
C LEU A 203 33.26 13.14 -14.32
N GLN A 204 32.51 13.18 -15.43
CA GLN A 204 33.05 13.61 -16.73
C GLN A 204 33.39 15.11 -16.77
N LYS A 205 32.62 15.95 -16.06
CA LYS A 205 32.86 17.41 -16.03
C LYS A 205 34.00 17.85 -15.12
N ASN A 206 34.30 17.07 -14.07
CA ASN A 206 35.41 17.37 -13.16
C ASN A 206 36.78 16.88 -13.69
N ASN A 207 36.80 16.13 -14.79
CA ASN A 207 38.00 15.57 -15.43
C ASN A 207 38.42 16.32 -16.71
N ILE A 208 37.84 17.49 -16.97
CA ILE A 208 38.17 18.41 -18.07
C ILE A 208 38.60 19.74 -17.44
#